data_AF-A0A238L7P3-F1
#
_entry.id   AF-A0A238L7P3-F1
#
_cell.length_a   1.000
_cell.length_b   1.000
_cell.length_c   1.000
_cell.angle_alpha   90.00
_cell.angle_beta   90.00
_cell.angle_gamma   90.00
#
_symmetry.space_group_name_H-M   'P 1'
#
loop_
_entity.id
_entity.type
_entity.pdbx_description
1 polymer ?
#
loop_
_entity_poly.entity_id
_entity_poly.type
_entity_poly.pdbx_seq_one_letter_code
_entity_poly.pdbx_strand_id
1 'polypeptide(L)' 'MKTYEATVRLPDGKTTKIQVSATNSIAAVRQLEGQFGKGAVLNSYAREVR' A
#
# COMPACT_ATOMS: atom_id res chain seq x y z
N MET A 1 -5.87 -14.36 5.07
CA MET A 1 -5.20 -13.08 4.73
C MET A 1 -4.33 -13.31 3.51
N LYS A 2 -4.14 -12.30 2.67
CA LYS A 2 -3.34 -12.38 1.45
C LYS A 2 -2.35 -11.23 1.42
N THR A 3 -1.25 -11.40 0.69
CA THR A 3 -0.25 -10.35 0.55
C THR A 3 -0.61 -9.45 -0.64
N TYR A 4 -0.55 -8.14 -0.41
CA TYR A 4 -0.83 -7.13 -1.42
C TYR A 4 0.38 -6.21 -1.54
N GLU A 5 0.83 -5.97 -2.77
CA GLU A 5 1.88 -5.01 -3.10
C GLU A 5 1.23 -3.68 -3.55
N ALA A 6 1.68 -2.57 -2.98
CA ALA A 6 1.37 -1.25 -3.49
C ALA A 6 2.59 -0.35 -3.50
N THR A 7 2.60 0.60 -4.43
CA THR A 7 3.62 1.65 -4.49
C THR A 7 3.20 2.77 -3.55
N VAL A 8 4.04 3.09 -2.57
CA VAL A 8 3.86 4.22 -1.65
C VAL A 8 4.88 5.31 -1.95
N ARG A 9 4.46 6.57 -1.86
CA ARG A 9 5.32 7.74 -1.86
C ARG A 9 5.74 8.04 -0.42
N LEU A 10 7.05 8.06 -0.20
CA LEU A 10 7.68 8.41 1.05
C LEU A 10 7.76 9.94 1.21
N PRO A 11 7.93 10.44 2.44
CA PRO A 11 8.04 11.87 2.71
C PRO A 11 9.21 12.57 1.99
N ASP A 12 10.26 11.82 1.63
CA ASP A 12 11.41 12.32 0.86
C ASP A 12 11.13 12.42 -0.65
N GLY A 13 9.89 12.17 -1.08
CA GLY A 13 9.44 12.20 -2.47
C GLY A 13 9.74 10.93 -3.26
N LYS A 14 10.48 9.97 -2.69
CA LYS A 14 10.74 8.69 -3.34
C LYS A 14 9.51 7.80 -3.32
N THR A 15 9.47 6.86 -4.24
CA THR A 15 8.42 5.84 -4.28
C THR A 15 9.03 4.48 -4.03
N THR A 16 8.41 3.69 -3.17
CA THR A 16 8.83 2.31 -2.91
C THR A 16 7.65 1.36 -2.99
N LYS A 17 7.91 0.10 -3.29
CA LYS A 17 6.91 -0.97 -3.30
C LYS A 17 6.89 -1.63 -1.93
N ILE A 18 5.72 -1.68 -1.31
CA ILE A 18 5.54 -2.32 -0.01
C ILE A 18 4.49 -3.40 -0.12
N GLN A 19 4.79 -4.52 0.51
CA GLN A 19 3.90 -5.65 0.65
C GLN A 19 3.25 -5.63 2.03
N VAL A 20 1.93 -5.77 2.07
CA VAL A 20 1.15 -5.81 3.31
C VAL A 20 0.19 -6.99 3.27
N SER A 21 0.05 -7.69 4.39
CA SER A 21 -0.95 -8.74 4.53
C SER A 21 -2.28 -8.14 4.94
N ALA A 22 -3.29 -8.27 4.08
CA ALA A 22 -4.63 -7.74 4.30
C ALA A 22 -5.72 -8.74 3.87
N THR A 23 -6.98 -8.42 4.16
CA THR A 23 -8.13 -9.24 3.75
C THR A 23 -8.57 -8.94 2.31
N ASN A 24 -8.35 -7.71 1.85
CA ASN A 24 -8.64 -7.24 0.48
C ASN A 24 -7.73 -6.05 0.13
N SER A 25 -7.74 -5.63 -1.14
CA SER A 25 -6.91 -4.52 -1.64
C SER A 25 -7.24 -3.17 -0.99
N ILE A 26 -8.50 -2.93 -0.60
CA ILE A 26 -8.92 -1.69 0.07
C ILE A 26 -8.33 -1.61 1.48
N ALA A 27 -8.37 -2.72 2.22
CA ALA A 27 -7.78 -2.83 3.55
C ALA A 27 -6.26 -2.65 3.50
N ALA A 28 -5.59 -3.21 2.47
CA ALA A 28 -4.17 -2.99 2.23
C ALA A 28 -3.84 -1.52 1.99
N VAL A 29 -4.60 -0.83 1.13
CA VAL A 29 -4.43 0.61 0.88
C VAL A 29 -4.63 1.40 2.19
N ARG A 30 -5.70 1.14 2.95
CA ARG A 30 -5.95 1.82 4.23
C ARG A 30 -4.85 1.59 5.26
N GLN A 31 -4.30 0.38 5.36
CA GLN A 31 -3.17 0.10 6.24
C GLN A 31 -1.93 0.90 5.82
N LEU A 32 -1.61 0.93 4.53
CA LEU A 32 -0.46 1.66 4.02
C LEU A 32 -0.64 3.17 4.17
N GLU A 33 -1.83 3.71 3.91
CA GLU A 33 -2.12 5.12 4.16
C GLU A 33 -2.07 5.48 5.65
N GLY A 34 -2.46 4.55 6.54
CA GLY A 34 -2.31 4.72 7.98
C GLY A 34 -0.84 4.76 8.44
N GLN A 35 0.06 4.06 7.73
CA GLN A 35 1.48 3.98 8.05
C GLN A 35 2.32 5.10 7.41
N PHE A 36 2.06 5.42 6.14
CA PHE A 36 2.88 6.34 5.33
C PHE A 36 2.24 7.71 5.13
N GLY A 37 0.98 7.87 5.54
CA GLY A 37 0.21 9.10 5.36
C GLY A 37 -0.91 8.93 4.33
N LYS A 38 -2.01 9.66 4.55
CA LYS A 38 -3.17 9.64 3.65
C LYS A 38 -2.77 10.11 2.25
N GLY A 39 -3.09 9.35 1.21
CA GLY A 39 -2.68 9.61 -0.17
C GLY A 39 -1.24 9.22 -0.50
N ALA A 40 -0.51 8.56 0.41
CA ALA A 40 0.83 8.04 0.12
C ALA A 40 0.79 6.89 -0.89
N VAL A 41 -0.30 6.11 -0.93
CA VAL A 41 -0.43 4.99 -1.87
C VAL A 41 -0.77 5.54 -3.26
N LEU A 42 0.14 5.32 -4.23
CA LEU A 42 0.02 5.88 -5.58
C LEU A 42 -0.88 5.06 -6.52
N ASN A 43 -1.17 3.81 -6.16
CA ASN A 43 -2.13 2.99 -6.88
C ASN A 43 -3.48 3.01 -6.17
N SER A 44 -4.56 3.25 -6.91
CA SER A 44 -5.93 3.17 -6.38
C SER A 44 -6.28 1.80 -5.79
N TYR A 45 -5.49 0.76 -6.12
CA TYR A 45 -5.64 -0.60 -5.62
C TYR A 45 -4.28 -1.27 -5.37
N ALA A 46 -4.10 -1.86 -4.20
CA ALA A 46 -2.97 -2.75 -3.93
C ALA A 46 -3.17 -4.08 -4.68
N ARG A 47 -2.14 -4.55 -5.38
CA ARG A 47 -2.20 -5.77 -6.20
C ARG A 47 -1.89 -6.99 -5.33
N GLU A 48 -2.75 -8.00 -5.36
CA GLU A 48 -2.45 -9.28 -4.69
C GLU A 48 -1.20 -9.92 -5.32
N VAL A 49 -0.23 -10.25 -4.47
CA VAL A 49 1.01 -10.96 -4.85
C VAL A 49 1.07 -12.24 -4.02
N ARG A 50 1.26 -13.37 -4.70
CA ARG A 50 1.25 -14.72 -4.13
C ARG A 50 2.58 -15.40 -4.41
#